data_AF-A0A2S6HV68-F1
#
_entry.id   AF-A0A2S6HV68-F1
#
_cell.length_a   1.000
_cell.length_b   1.000
_cell.length_c   1.000
_cell.angle_alpha   90.00
_cell.angle_beta   90.00
_cell.angle_gamma   90.00
#
_symmetry.space_group_name_H-M   'P 1'
#
loop_
_entity.id
_entity.type
_entity.pdbx_description
1 polymer ?
#
loop_
_entity_poly.entity_id
_entity_poly.type
_entity_poly.pdbx_seq_one_letter_code
_entity_poly.pdbx_strand_id
1 'polypeptide(L)'
;MEKEKKVLKDNEAVSNQEWLKIKLKEPVEYQGIRVDSLDLTGMESLTGRDLNSVYDLYANMGGSGIIMQEATLLFAQIIASKVTGFPIELFYILKAGDSVKVKNRVYRFFFLEG
;
A
#
# COMPACT_ATOMS: atom_id res chain seq x y z
N MET A 1 -34.53 -6.26 7.05
CA MET A 1 -34.40 -5.45 5.82
C MET A 1 -33.32 -4.36 5.85
N GLU A 2 -33.42 -3.25 6.60
CA GLU A 2 -32.39 -2.19 6.53
C GLU A 2 -31.06 -2.57 7.22
N LYS A 3 -31.15 -3.30 8.35
CA LYS A 3 -29.98 -3.89 9.03
C LYS A 3 -29.31 -5.00 8.20
N GLU A 4 -30.09 -5.84 7.52
CA GLU A 4 -29.54 -6.87 6.61
C GLU A 4 -28.88 -6.26 5.38
N LYS A 5 -29.46 -5.21 4.78
CA LYS A 5 -28.84 -4.49 3.66
C LYS A 5 -27.53 -3.81 4.07
N LYS A 6 -27.42 -3.32 5.30
CA LYS A 6 -26.17 -2.78 5.84
C LYS A 6 -25.11 -3.88 6.03
N VAL A 7 -25.49 -5.00 6.65
CA VAL A 7 -24.59 -6.17 6.85
C VAL A 7 -24.12 -6.77 5.51
N LEU A 8 -24.97 -6.80 4.48
CA LEU A 8 -24.61 -7.28 3.14
C LEU A 8 -23.66 -6.31 2.42
N LYS A 9 -23.89 -5.00 2.49
CA LYS A 9 -22.97 -3.98 1.96
C LYS A 9 -21.62 -4.00 2.68
N ASP A 10 -21.63 -4.15 3.99
CA ASP A 10 -20.42 -4.23 4.81
C ASP A 10 -19.64 -5.52 4.47
N ASN A 11 -20.31 -6.66 4.21
CA ASN A 11 -19.66 -7.90 3.79
C ASN A 11 -19.12 -7.86 2.35
N GLU A 12 -19.80 -7.21 1.40
CA GLU A 12 -19.27 -7.01 0.04
C GLU A 12 -18.08 -6.04 0.02
N ALA A 13 -18.12 -4.96 0.80
CA ALA A 13 -17.01 -4.03 0.95
C ALA A 13 -15.79 -4.67 1.64
N VAL A 14 -16.01 -5.45 2.70
CA VAL A 14 -14.95 -6.22 3.39
C VAL A 14 -14.37 -7.30 2.46
N SER A 15 -15.19 -7.96 1.65
CA SER A 15 -14.72 -8.93 0.65
C SER A 15 -13.91 -8.29 -0.49
N ASN A 16 -14.16 -7.02 -0.81
CA ASN A 16 -13.51 -6.36 -1.95
C ASN A 16 -12.12 -5.83 -1.63
N GLN A 17 -11.72 -5.76 -0.36
CA GLN A 17 -10.46 -5.13 0.06
C GLN A 17 -9.46 -6.10 0.70
N GLU A 18 -9.82 -7.36 0.94
CA GLU A 18 -8.89 -8.37 1.48
C GLU A 18 -7.62 -8.53 0.64
N TRP A 19 -7.69 -8.28 -0.67
CA TRP A 19 -6.52 -8.34 -1.54
C TRP A 19 -5.47 -7.26 -1.21
N LEU A 20 -5.84 -6.16 -0.54
CA LEU A 20 -4.93 -5.12 -0.06
C LEU A 20 -4.16 -5.52 1.21
N LYS A 21 -4.59 -6.58 1.89
CA LYS A 21 -3.85 -7.15 3.03
C LYS A 21 -2.84 -8.15 2.53
N ILE A 22 -1.59 -8.00 2.95
CA ILE A 22 -0.47 -8.84 2.53
C ILE A 22 0.06 -9.56 3.76
N LYS A 23 -0.10 -10.89 3.79
CA LYS A 23 0.66 -11.75 4.70
C LYS A 23 2.08 -11.93 4.14
N LEU A 24 3.08 -11.55 4.94
CA LEU A 24 4.48 -11.73 4.58
C LEU A 24 4.84 -13.22 4.64
N LYS A 25 5.79 -13.65 3.79
CA LYS A 25 6.26 -15.04 3.81
C LYS A 25 6.96 -15.37 5.11
N GLU A 26 7.74 -14.42 5.62
CA GLU A 26 8.40 -14.46 6.90
C GLU A 26 8.26 -13.08 7.56
N PRO A 27 8.20 -13.01 8.90
CA PRO A 27 8.19 -11.73 9.59
C PRO A 27 9.43 -10.91 9.27
N VAL A 28 9.24 -9.61 9.06
CA VAL A 28 10.34 -8.64 8.91
C VAL A 28 10.50 -7.88 10.23
N GLU A 29 11.74 -7.58 10.59
CA GLU A 29 12.05 -6.79 11.79
C GLU A 29 12.94 -5.60 11.44
N TYR A 30 12.53 -4.41 11.88
CA TYR A 30 13.30 -3.18 11.72
C TYR A 30 13.17 -2.33 12.99
N GLN A 31 14.30 -1.99 13.62
CA GLN A 31 14.34 -1.17 14.85
C GLN A 31 13.39 -1.65 15.96
N GLY A 32 13.29 -2.97 16.17
CA GLY A 32 12.40 -3.57 17.17
C GLY A 32 10.92 -3.66 16.77
N ILE A 33 10.55 -3.17 15.57
CA ILE A 33 9.21 -3.35 15.00
C ILE A 33 9.22 -4.66 14.23
N ARG A 34 8.46 -5.64 14.71
CA ARG A 34 8.23 -6.92 14.03
C ARG A 34 6.89 -6.90 13.31
N VAL A 35 6.90 -7.19 12.01
CA VAL A 35 5.71 -7.17 11.15
C VAL A 35 5.56 -8.51 10.45
N ASP A 36 4.39 -9.14 10.59
CA ASP A 36 4.00 -10.36 9.87
C ASP A 36 3.06 -10.10 8.68
N SER A 37 2.40 -8.94 8.69
CA SER A 37 1.40 -8.56 7.70
C SER A 37 1.36 -7.05 7.48
N LEU A 38 1.00 -6.65 6.28
CA LEU A 38 0.84 -5.26 5.86
C LEU A 38 -0.62 -5.03 5.47
N ASP A 39 -1.21 -3.93 5.92
CA ASP A 39 -2.56 -3.52 5.55
C ASP A 39 -2.50 -2.27 4.67
N LEU A 40 -2.80 -2.42 3.37
CA LEU A 40 -2.78 -1.32 2.41
C LEU A 40 -4.18 -0.71 2.17
N THR A 41 -5.20 -1.10 2.94
CA THR A 41 -6.57 -0.57 2.78
C THR A 41 -6.66 0.95 2.98
N GLY A 42 -5.69 1.53 3.70
CA GLY A 42 -5.56 2.98 3.88
C GLY A 42 -5.37 3.78 2.58
N MET A 43 -5.05 3.14 1.44
CA MET A 43 -4.95 3.83 0.14
C MET A 43 -6.25 4.52 -0.27
N GLU A 44 -7.40 3.96 0.10
CA GLU A 44 -8.75 4.53 -0.15
C GLU A 44 -8.99 5.86 0.56
N SER A 45 -8.23 6.11 1.64
CA SER A 45 -8.34 7.34 2.43
C SER A 45 -7.38 8.44 1.96
N LEU A 46 -6.52 8.16 0.98
CA LEU A 46 -5.54 9.13 0.49
C LEU A 46 -6.25 10.29 -0.21
N THR A 47 -5.87 11.50 0.17
CA THR A 47 -6.35 12.72 -0.50
C THR A 47 -5.40 13.14 -1.63
N GLY A 48 -5.84 14.04 -2.51
CA GLY A 48 -4.94 14.64 -3.50
C GLY A 48 -3.73 15.36 -2.88
N ARG A 49 -3.89 15.93 -1.66
CA ARG A 49 -2.77 16.52 -0.92
C ARG A 49 -1.77 15.46 -0.49
N ASP A 50 -2.26 14.31 -0.05
CA ASP A 50 -1.42 13.17 0.32
C ASP A 50 -0.61 12.67 -0.86
N LEU A 51 -1.23 12.56 -2.04
CA LEU A 51 -0.55 12.15 -3.26
C LEU A 51 0.53 13.16 -3.68
N ASN A 52 0.25 14.47 -3.63
CA ASN A 52 1.28 15.49 -3.91
C ASN A 52 2.51 15.31 -3.02
N SER A 53 2.31 15.10 -1.71
CA SER A 53 3.43 14.82 -0.79
C SER A 53 4.18 13.53 -1.13
N VAL A 54 3.48 12.50 -1.61
CA VAL A 54 4.10 11.26 -2.08
C VAL A 54 4.95 11.49 -3.33
N TYR A 55 4.45 12.23 -4.32
CA TYR A 55 5.20 12.54 -5.54
C TYR A 55 6.44 13.41 -5.25
N ASP A 56 6.31 14.39 -4.36
CA ASP A 56 7.45 15.21 -3.91
C ASP A 56 8.51 14.35 -3.22
N LEU A 57 8.09 13.47 -2.32
CA LEU A 57 9.00 12.54 -1.65
C LEU A 57 9.65 11.57 -2.64
N TYR A 58 8.88 11.02 -3.58
CA TYR A 58 9.39 10.16 -4.64
C TYR A 58 10.51 10.84 -5.45
N ALA A 59 10.29 12.10 -5.86
CA ALA A 59 11.30 12.88 -6.58
C ALA A 59 12.55 13.14 -5.71
N ASN A 60 12.37 13.52 -4.44
CA ASN A 60 13.46 13.78 -3.51
C ASN A 60 14.32 12.53 -3.22
N MET A 61 13.73 11.34 -3.31
CA MET A 61 14.41 10.06 -3.10
C MET A 61 15.07 9.52 -4.39
N GLY A 62 15.14 10.30 -5.46
CA GLY A 62 15.78 9.91 -6.71
C GLY A 62 14.90 9.06 -7.63
N GLY A 63 13.58 9.14 -7.47
CA GLY A 63 12.62 8.51 -8.37
C GLY A 63 12.84 8.89 -9.84
N SER A 64 12.67 7.93 -10.74
CA SER A 64 12.97 8.10 -12.16
C SER A 64 11.80 8.75 -12.91
N GLY A 65 11.95 10.03 -13.26
CA GLY A 65 11.05 10.74 -14.18
C GLY A 65 9.64 11.02 -13.64
N ILE A 66 8.80 11.63 -14.49
CA ILE A 66 7.42 12.04 -14.17
C ILE A 66 6.34 11.12 -14.77
N ILE A 67 6.74 10.07 -15.49
CA ILE A 67 5.83 9.19 -16.24
C ILE A 67 5.70 7.86 -15.49
N MET A 68 4.46 7.43 -15.23
CA MET A 68 4.13 6.14 -14.61
C MET A 68 4.87 5.88 -13.28
N GLN A 69 4.97 6.91 -12.43
CA GLN A 69 5.67 6.83 -11.15
C GLN A 69 5.04 5.76 -10.24
N GLU A 70 3.72 5.60 -10.33
CA GLU A 70 2.89 4.66 -9.59
C GLU A 70 3.18 3.19 -9.94
N ALA A 71 3.88 2.93 -11.05
CA ALA A 71 4.32 1.60 -11.45
C ALA A 71 5.70 1.21 -10.86
N THR A 72 6.38 2.13 -10.19
CA THR A 72 7.73 1.90 -9.66
C THR A 72 7.71 1.31 -8.25
N LEU A 73 8.75 0.55 -7.90
CA LEU A 73 8.87 -0.04 -6.56
C LEU A 73 9.02 1.04 -5.48
N LEU A 74 9.82 2.08 -5.72
CA LEU A 74 10.03 3.17 -4.76
C LEU A 74 8.71 3.88 -4.43
N PHE A 75 7.88 4.19 -5.44
CA PHE A 75 6.56 4.78 -5.20
C PHE A 75 5.68 3.88 -4.34
N ALA A 76 5.66 2.57 -4.64
CA ALA A 76 4.88 1.62 -3.86
C ALA A 76 5.36 1.52 -2.40
N GLN A 77 6.67 1.62 -2.16
CA GLN A 77 7.23 1.64 -0.80
C GLN A 77 6.86 2.92 -0.04
N ILE A 78 6.85 4.08 -0.71
CA ILE A 78 6.42 5.35 -0.10
C ILE A 78 4.93 5.31 0.25
N ILE A 79 4.08 4.86 -0.67
CA ILE A 79 2.64 4.69 -0.42
C ILE A 79 2.40 3.74 0.75
N ALA A 80 3.04 2.57 0.73
CA ALA A 80 2.88 1.56 1.78
C ALA A 80 3.32 2.11 3.15
N SER A 81 4.46 2.80 3.22
CA SER A 81 4.92 3.48 4.44
C SER A 81 3.90 4.50 4.94
N LYS A 82 3.35 5.32 4.04
CA LYS A 82 2.37 6.33 4.39
C LYS A 82 1.05 5.74 4.93
N VAL A 83 0.54 4.66 4.33
CA VAL A 83 -0.75 4.09 4.73
C VAL A 83 -0.66 3.14 5.93
N THR A 84 0.47 2.45 6.13
CA THR A 84 0.66 1.58 7.31
C THR A 84 1.26 2.32 8.51
N GLY A 85 1.88 3.48 8.29
CA GLY A 85 2.64 4.22 9.31
C GLY A 85 4.00 3.57 9.66
N PHE A 86 4.43 2.55 8.93
CA PHE A 86 5.73 1.90 9.16
C PHE A 86 6.85 2.70 8.48
N PRO A 87 8.08 2.69 9.05
CA PRO A 87 9.22 3.36 8.44
C PRO A 87 9.50 2.82 7.05
N ILE A 88 9.90 3.68 6.11
CA ILE A 88 10.14 3.28 4.72
C ILE A 88 11.25 2.24 4.60
N GLU A 89 12.22 2.28 5.51
CA GLU A 89 13.34 1.34 5.59
C GLU A 89 12.88 -0.11 5.85
N LEU A 90 11.76 -0.30 6.54
CA LEU A 90 11.15 -1.62 6.69
C LEU A 90 10.79 -2.22 5.32
N PHE A 91 10.33 -1.38 4.39
CA PHE A 91 9.97 -1.82 3.03
C PHE A 91 11.19 -2.05 2.13
N TYR A 92 12.35 -1.51 2.48
CA TYR A 92 13.61 -1.75 1.76
C TYR A 92 14.20 -3.13 2.08
N ILE A 93 13.96 -3.63 3.28
CA ILE A 93 14.47 -4.93 3.73
C ILE A 93 13.46 -6.08 3.51
N LEU A 94 12.29 -5.80 2.94
CA LEU A 94 11.35 -6.84 2.55
C LEU A 94 12.00 -7.80 1.53
N LYS A 95 11.67 -9.10 1.67
CA LYS A 95 12.08 -10.09 0.68
C LYS A 95 11.49 -9.74 -0.67
N ALA A 96 12.25 -9.97 -1.75
CA ALA A 96 11.85 -9.62 -3.12
C ALA A 96 10.42 -10.05 -3.49
N GLY A 97 10.01 -11.26 -3.07
CA GLY A 97 8.66 -11.76 -3.33
C GLY A 97 7.55 -10.94 -2.64
N ASP A 98 7.79 -10.44 -1.43
CA ASP A 98 6.84 -9.60 -0.71
C ASP A 98 6.89 -8.14 -1.21
N SER A 99 8.07 -7.63 -1.58
CA SER A 99 8.22 -6.32 -2.23
C SER A 99 7.45 -6.26 -3.56
N VAL A 100 7.48 -7.33 -4.36
CA VAL A 100 6.68 -7.42 -5.60
C VAL A 100 5.19 -7.45 -5.30
N LYS A 101 4.75 -8.12 -4.22
CA LYS A 101 3.33 -8.08 -3.82
C LYS A 101 2.91 -6.64 -3.50
N VAL A 102 3.66 -5.93 -2.65
CA VAL A 102 3.39 -4.52 -2.31
C VAL A 102 3.27 -3.68 -3.59
N LYS A 103 4.27 -3.77 -4.48
CA LYS A 103 4.24 -3.07 -5.77
C LYS A 103 3.00 -3.39 -6.59
N ASN A 104 2.65 -4.67 -6.72
CA ASN A 104 1.50 -5.09 -7.51
C ASN A 104 0.16 -4.63 -6.89
N ARG A 105 0.09 -4.52 -5.55
CA ARG A 105 -1.10 -3.97 -4.88
C ARG A 105 -1.30 -2.51 -5.19
N VAL A 106 -0.24 -1.71 -5.01
CA VAL A 106 -0.23 -0.28 -5.32
C VAL A 106 -0.53 -0.05 -6.80
N TYR A 107 0.16 -0.75 -7.70
CA TYR A 107 -0.08 -0.64 -9.14
C TYR A 107 -1.55 -0.93 -9.51
N ARG A 108 -2.12 -2.01 -8.99
CA ARG A 108 -3.51 -2.37 -9.28
C ARG A 108 -4.49 -1.31 -8.78
N PHE A 109 -4.27 -0.76 -7.59
CA PHE A 109 -5.09 0.30 -7.03
C PHE A 109 -5.11 1.54 -7.93
N PHE A 110 -3.94 2.03 -8.36
CA PHE A 110 -3.86 3.25 -9.17
C PHE A 110 -4.26 3.08 -10.64
N PHE A 111 -4.11 1.89 -11.24
CA PHE A 111 -4.30 1.71 -12.69
C PHE A 111 -5.47 0.82 -13.10
N LEU A 112 -5.99 -0.03 -12.21
CA LEU A 112 -7.00 -1.05 -12.57
C LEU A 112 -8.32 -0.92 -11.78
N GLU A 113 -8.37 -0.05 -10.76
CA GLU A 113 -9.61 0.24 -10.01
C GLU A 113 -10.29 1.56 -10.42
N GLY A 114 -9.76 2.24 -11.46
CA GLY A 114 -10.35 3.44 -12.07
C GLY A 114 -11.50 3.16 -13.04
#